data_AF-A0A1N6F8Q2-F1
#
_entry.id   AF-A0A1N6F8Q2-F1
#
_cell.length_a   1.000
_cell.length_b   1.000
_cell.length_c   1.000
_cell.angle_alpha   90.00
_cell.angle_beta   90.00
_cell.angle_gamma   90.00
#
_symmetry.space_group_name_H-M   'P 1'
#
loop_
_entity.id
_entity.type
_entity.pdbx_description
1 polymer ?
#
loop_
_entity_poly.entity_id
_entity_poly.type
_entity_poly.pdbx_seq_one_letter_code
_entity_poly.pdbx_strand_id
1 'polypeptide(L)'
;MISIALSNPSSYDLYIDIVEKIQGVSFDSIVFDPELHSHKNTSENACEGKKTASLGGVSLDPHIHSVPFDPNYRPRGDDLFALVYEFSPHMARLPKWSLKRHHEAMEILLANLYVNCKTLPDFYIAIDRTNGHYPTSAVNNASDACAELFKEATDTLRQFDLLEFVEHVFISKYSKHNRISRIRPSQKLLERFATVKDGGVEWHPEREVIYLKDADKELALYGKYKKDVEHDPPAVVGMRRRLQQYNALLRKTDITLPWSEEEMATLNKHRANLGRRVIDPRACEMYRIFNESFVGGGRFYAPWWAQLDSEDRAKIKINGDPVVELDFSAYHPSLLYLRELGTLPEGDVYALPLLGEMMPEVSSSELRKVIKKAFLVLLNADTRTQAKQALRDVGRTYEEFEVLRTVDLDMLFDSIAERHPAIWKYFGAGMGKRLQNWDSKVADRVMEIMMLKHGVPCLPVHDSFIVPEQHEETLFEAMKAAVKRCGWSECPKIDRK
;
A
#
# COMPACT_ATOMS: atom_id res chain seq x y z
N MET A 1 8.12 42.80 -11.95
CA MET A 1 7.11 42.12 -12.81
C MET A 1 7.81 41.57 -14.03
N ILE A 2 8.01 40.25 -14.07
CA ILE A 2 8.37 39.53 -15.28
C ILE A 2 7.18 38.62 -15.56
N SER A 3 6.41 38.92 -16.59
CA SER A 3 5.31 38.06 -17.06
C SER A 3 5.88 37.12 -18.10
N ILE A 4 5.94 35.82 -17.80
CA ILE A 4 6.30 34.78 -18.76
C ILE A 4 5.09 33.86 -18.88
N ALA A 5 4.44 33.88 -20.03
CA ALA A 5 3.43 32.89 -20.40
C ALA A 5 4.15 31.57 -20.72
N LEU A 6 3.98 30.55 -19.87
CA LEU A 6 4.54 29.21 -20.08
C LEU A 6 3.44 28.28 -20.61
N SER A 7 3.47 28.01 -21.91
CA SER A 7 2.55 27.09 -22.60
C SER A 7 3.16 25.70 -22.87
N ASN A 8 4.16 25.26 -22.10
CA ASN A 8 4.81 23.96 -22.32
C ASN A 8 5.23 23.25 -20.99
N PRO A 9 4.93 21.95 -20.78
CA PRO A 9 5.22 21.24 -19.52
C PRO A 9 6.72 21.08 -19.18
N SER A 10 7.62 21.13 -20.17
CA SER A 10 9.07 21.01 -19.96
C SER A 10 9.72 22.25 -19.32
N SER A 11 8.95 23.33 -19.13
CA SER A 11 9.41 24.58 -18.51
C SER A 11 9.16 24.63 -16.99
N TYR A 12 8.41 23.67 -16.45
CA TYR A 12 8.03 23.66 -15.03
C TYR A 12 9.16 23.14 -14.13
N ASP A 13 9.93 22.16 -14.61
CA ASP A 13 11.06 21.60 -13.86
C ASP A 13 12.24 22.57 -13.76
N LEU A 14 12.49 23.37 -14.81
CA LEU A 14 13.49 24.44 -14.77
C LEU A 14 13.06 25.58 -13.81
N TYR A 15 11.76 25.78 -13.61
CA TYR A 15 11.21 26.78 -12.70
C TYR A 15 11.35 26.37 -11.23
N ILE A 16 11.14 25.08 -10.89
CA ILE A 16 11.35 24.56 -9.54
C ILE A 16 12.83 24.66 -9.14
N ASP A 17 13.75 24.33 -10.06
CA ASP A 17 15.20 24.36 -9.80
C ASP A 17 15.75 25.80 -9.61
N ILE A 18 15.11 26.79 -10.22
CA ILE A 18 15.43 28.22 -10.05
C ILE A 18 14.82 28.77 -8.75
N VAL A 19 13.58 28.37 -8.41
CA VAL A 19 12.89 28.80 -7.19
C VAL A 19 13.52 28.20 -5.93
N GLU A 20 14.07 26.99 -5.99
CA GLU A 20 14.81 26.40 -4.86
C GLU A 20 16.19 27.04 -4.62
N LYS A 21 16.78 27.72 -5.63
CA LYS A 21 18.09 28.38 -5.51
C LYS A 21 18.03 29.84 -5.05
N ILE A 22 16.88 30.49 -5.11
CA ILE A 22 16.73 31.89 -4.70
C ILE A 22 16.04 31.94 -3.34
N GLN A 23 16.83 32.06 -2.27
CA GLN A 23 16.30 32.34 -0.93
C GLN A 23 15.59 33.69 -0.91
N GLY A 24 14.31 33.69 -0.53
CA GLY A 24 13.58 34.86 -0.06
C GLY A 24 12.74 35.60 -1.10
N VAL A 25 11.51 35.13 -1.35
CA VAL A 25 10.39 35.99 -1.77
C VAL A 25 9.09 35.47 -1.14
N SER A 26 8.32 36.38 -0.53
CA SER A 26 7.00 36.14 0.07
C SER A 26 5.94 35.86 -1.00
N PHE A 27 5.08 34.86 -0.77
CA PHE A 27 3.96 34.51 -1.65
C PHE A 27 2.70 35.27 -1.23
N ASP A 28 2.54 36.50 -1.72
CA ASP A 28 1.21 37.12 -1.82
C ASP A 28 0.86 37.30 -3.30
N SER A 29 -0.33 36.82 -3.67
CA SER A 29 -1.03 36.90 -4.96
C SER A 29 -0.67 35.86 -6.04
N ILE A 30 -1.37 34.71 -6.01
CA ILE A 30 -1.76 33.98 -7.22
C ILE A 30 -3.27 33.75 -7.16
N VAL A 31 -4.01 34.37 -8.08
CA VAL A 31 -5.45 34.14 -8.29
C VAL A 31 -5.58 33.08 -9.39
N PHE A 32 -6.33 32.02 -9.11
CA PHE A 32 -6.66 30.97 -10.09
C PHE A 32 -8.08 31.22 -10.60
N ASP A 33 -8.26 31.29 -11.92
CA ASP A 33 -9.55 31.41 -12.60
C ASP A 33 -10.11 30.01 -12.92
N PRO A 34 -11.23 29.58 -12.33
CA PRO A 34 -11.75 28.23 -12.47
C PRO A 34 -13.01 28.20 -13.36
N GLU A 35 -12.85 28.40 -14.67
CA GLU A 35 -13.89 28.02 -15.64
C GLU A 35 -13.28 27.27 -16.81
N LEU A 36 -13.41 25.93 -16.83
CA LEU A 36 -13.73 25.09 -18.00
C LEU A 36 -13.51 23.61 -17.68
N HIS A 37 -14.61 22.96 -17.27
CA HIS A 37 -15.13 21.68 -17.76
C HIS A 37 -15.94 20.95 -16.68
N SER A 38 -17.20 21.35 -16.60
CA SER A 38 -18.26 20.62 -15.93
C SER A 38 -18.79 19.51 -16.82
N HIS A 39 -18.78 18.26 -16.34
CA HIS A 39 -19.89 17.34 -16.56
C HIS A 39 -20.07 16.49 -15.30
N LYS A 40 -20.97 16.97 -14.43
CA LYS A 40 -21.49 16.26 -13.26
C LYS A 40 -22.38 15.10 -13.75
N ASN A 41 -22.21 13.93 -13.14
CA ASN A 41 -23.32 13.00 -12.95
C ASN A 41 -23.39 12.65 -11.46
N THR A 42 -24.29 13.35 -10.79
CA THR A 42 -24.74 13.13 -9.42
C THR A 42 -25.80 12.02 -9.40
N SER A 43 -25.67 11.07 -8.49
CA SER A 43 -26.84 10.46 -7.86
C SER A 43 -26.48 9.97 -6.46
N GLU A 44 -26.81 10.80 -5.48
CA GLU A 44 -27.04 10.41 -4.10
C GLU A 44 -28.16 9.36 -4.05
N ASN A 45 -28.09 8.42 -3.10
CA ASN A 45 -29.26 8.07 -2.30
C ASN A 45 -28.86 7.27 -1.05
N ALA A 46 -29.44 7.74 0.05
CA ALA A 46 -29.40 7.17 1.38
C ALA A 46 -30.57 6.20 1.62
N CYS A 47 -30.52 5.56 2.79
CA CYS A 47 -31.58 4.92 3.56
C CYS A 47 -31.92 3.42 3.36
N GLU A 48 -31.63 2.69 4.44
CA GLU A 48 -32.56 1.88 5.26
C GLU A 48 -33.21 0.60 4.73
N GLY A 49 -33.26 -0.38 5.64
CA GLY A 49 -34.37 -1.33 5.73
C GLY A 49 -34.08 -2.75 5.26
N LYS A 50 -33.78 -3.62 6.22
CA LYS A 50 -33.89 -5.08 6.07
C LYS A 50 -35.27 -5.45 5.51
N LYS A 51 -35.31 -6.22 4.41
CA LYS A 51 -36.34 -7.23 4.15
C LYS A 51 -35.81 -8.26 3.15
N THR A 52 -35.79 -9.51 3.60
CA THR A 52 -35.54 -10.72 2.80
C THR A 52 -36.64 -10.85 1.74
N ALA A 53 -36.27 -10.88 0.47
CA ALA A 53 -37.16 -11.28 -0.62
C ALA A 53 -36.47 -12.37 -1.45
N SER A 54 -36.99 -13.59 -1.32
CA SER A 54 -36.59 -14.78 -2.06
C SER A 54 -37.20 -14.77 -3.46
N LEU A 55 -36.36 -14.76 -4.49
CA LEU A 55 -36.74 -15.09 -5.87
C LEU A 55 -35.59 -15.87 -6.53
N GLY A 56 -35.83 -17.15 -6.85
CA GLY A 56 -35.08 -17.91 -7.86
C GLY A 56 -33.71 -18.49 -7.47
N GLY A 57 -33.70 -19.56 -6.68
CA GLY A 57 -33.02 -20.82 -7.05
C GLY A 57 -31.53 -20.85 -7.41
N VAL A 58 -30.70 -19.88 -7.04
CA VAL A 58 -29.26 -20.09 -6.88
C VAL A 58 -28.92 -19.74 -5.45
N SER A 59 -28.78 -20.76 -4.60
CA SER A 59 -28.14 -20.60 -3.30
C SER A 59 -26.68 -20.24 -3.56
N LEU A 60 -26.40 -18.94 -3.69
CA LEU A 60 -25.05 -18.42 -3.57
C LEU A 60 -24.59 -18.80 -2.17
N ASP A 61 -23.69 -19.77 -2.06
CA ASP A 61 -23.05 -20.08 -0.79
C ASP A 61 -22.37 -18.79 -0.29
N PRO A 62 -22.86 -18.20 0.82
CA PRO A 62 -22.30 -16.97 1.36
C PRO A 62 -20.85 -17.17 1.88
N HIS A 63 -20.35 -18.41 1.90
CA HIS A 63 -19.06 -18.80 2.46
C HIS A 63 -17.94 -19.04 1.44
N ILE A 64 -18.13 -18.77 0.14
CA ILE A 64 -17.03 -18.86 -0.84
C ILE A 64 -16.17 -17.60 -0.78
N HIS A 65 -15.25 -17.60 0.18
CA HIS A 65 -14.23 -16.58 0.35
C HIS A 65 -13.17 -16.69 -0.75
N SER A 66 -12.71 -15.56 -1.25
CA SER A 66 -11.67 -15.52 -2.29
C SER A 66 -10.71 -14.35 -2.14
N VAL A 67 -9.47 -14.56 -2.56
CA VAL A 67 -8.43 -13.52 -2.67
C VAL A 67 -8.22 -13.07 -4.12
N PRO A 68 -7.69 -11.85 -4.35
CA PRO A 68 -7.33 -11.40 -5.69
C PRO A 68 -6.19 -12.23 -6.31
N PHE A 69 -6.23 -12.39 -7.62
CA PHE A 69 -5.13 -12.93 -8.42
C PHE A 69 -4.04 -11.88 -8.66
N ASP A 70 -2.76 -12.24 -8.52
CA ASP A 70 -1.61 -11.38 -8.81
C ASP A 70 -0.86 -11.84 -10.07
N PRO A 71 -0.95 -11.09 -11.20
CA PRO A 71 -0.30 -11.47 -12.45
C PRO A 71 1.23 -11.34 -12.42
N ASN A 72 1.81 -10.79 -11.34
CA ASN A 72 3.25 -10.59 -11.21
C ASN A 72 3.95 -11.71 -10.43
N TYR A 73 3.21 -12.68 -9.85
CA TYR A 73 3.85 -13.87 -9.29
C TYR A 73 4.49 -14.73 -10.38
N ARG A 74 5.66 -15.30 -10.06
CA ARG A 74 6.41 -16.22 -10.89
C ARG A 74 6.95 -17.36 -10.04
N PRO A 75 7.00 -18.59 -10.57
CA PRO A 75 7.74 -19.66 -9.93
C PRO A 75 9.22 -19.31 -9.76
N ARG A 76 9.81 -19.75 -8.65
CA ARG A 76 11.24 -19.65 -8.35
C ARG A 76 11.85 -21.05 -8.32
N GLY A 77 12.84 -21.31 -9.17
CA GLY A 77 13.44 -22.64 -9.34
C GLY A 77 12.58 -23.60 -10.16
N ASP A 78 13.08 -24.81 -10.45
CA ASP A 78 12.53 -25.66 -11.51
C ASP A 78 11.27 -26.46 -11.12
N ASP A 79 10.97 -26.61 -9.83
CA ASP A 79 9.96 -27.56 -9.34
C ASP A 79 8.52 -27.22 -9.82
N LEU A 80 8.13 -25.95 -9.74
CA LEU A 80 6.83 -25.48 -10.25
C LEU A 80 6.81 -25.38 -11.78
N PHE A 81 7.96 -25.12 -12.42
CA PHE A 81 8.08 -25.13 -13.89
C PHE A 81 7.88 -26.55 -14.45
N ALA A 82 8.40 -27.58 -13.78
CA ALA A 82 8.25 -28.97 -14.22
C ALA A 82 6.78 -29.38 -14.37
N LEU A 83 5.91 -28.90 -13.47
CA LEU A 83 4.46 -29.11 -13.56
C LEU A 83 3.86 -28.50 -14.83
N VAL A 84 4.32 -27.33 -15.26
CA VAL A 84 3.85 -26.69 -16.51
C VAL A 84 4.12 -27.58 -17.71
N TYR A 85 5.30 -28.21 -17.77
CA TYR A 85 5.68 -29.10 -18.86
C TYR A 85 4.98 -30.46 -18.83
N GLU A 86 4.55 -30.96 -17.67
CA GLU A 86 3.72 -32.18 -17.54
C GLU A 86 2.38 -32.02 -18.28
N PHE A 87 1.78 -30.82 -18.23
CA PHE A 87 0.45 -30.55 -18.81
C PHE A 87 0.49 -29.92 -20.21
N SER A 88 1.67 -29.50 -20.67
CA SER A 88 1.89 -28.92 -22.00
C SER A 88 1.73 -29.87 -23.23
N PRO A 89 1.87 -31.22 -23.16
CA PRO A 89 1.87 -32.07 -24.36
C PRO A 89 0.60 -31.99 -25.22
N HIS A 90 -0.53 -31.61 -24.61
CA HIS A 90 -1.81 -31.45 -25.32
C HIS A 90 -1.92 -30.17 -26.15
N MET A 91 -0.93 -29.28 -26.05
CA MET A 91 -0.88 -27.96 -26.70
C MET A 91 0.10 -27.90 -27.87
N ALA A 92 0.64 -29.04 -28.33
CA ALA A 92 1.64 -29.15 -29.41
C ALA A 92 1.22 -28.56 -30.78
N ARG A 93 -0.03 -28.10 -30.91
CA ARG A 93 -0.60 -27.49 -32.13
C ARG A 93 -0.48 -25.95 -32.15
N LEU A 94 -0.11 -25.30 -31.05
CA LEU A 94 0.03 -23.85 -30.99
C LEU A 94 1.33 -23.37 -31.66
N PRO A 95 1.35 -22.18 -32.30
CA PRO A 95 2.58 -21.53 -32.72
C PRO A 95 3.52 -21.31 -31.53
N LYS A 96 4.84 -21.43 -31.75
CA LYS A 96 5.86 -21.34 -30.68
C LYS A 96 5.73 -20.11 -29.76
N TRP A 97 5.37 -18.94 -30.31
CA TRP A 97 5.19 -17.71 -29.54
C TRP A 97 3.95 -17.76 -28.63
N SER A 98 2.88 -18.42 -29.07
CA SER A 98 1.66 -18.62 -28.28
C SER A 98 1.91 -19.64 -27.17
N LEU A 99 2.64 -20.72 -27.47
CA LEU A 99 3.05 -21.72 -26.48
C LEU A 99 3.85 -21.07 -25.32
N LYS A 100 4.80 -20.18 -25.63
CA LYS A 100 5.56 -19.45 -24.60
C LYS A 100 4.66 -18.62 -23.67
N ARG A 101 3.72 -17.86 -24.23
CA ARG A 101 2.81 -17.02 -23.42
C ARG A 101 1.80 -17.87 -22.64
N HIS A 102 1.41 -19.02 -23.17
CA HIS A 102 0.57 -19.99 -22.46
C HIS A 102 1.33 -20.61 -21.27
N HIS A 103 2.59 -21.00 -21.45
CA HIS A 103 3.45 -21.46 -20.35
C HIS A 103 3.56 -20.40 -19.27
N GLU A 104 3.81 -19.15 -19.65
CA GLU A 104 3.81 -18.03 -18.70
C GLU A 104 2.47 -17.90 -17.96
N ALA A 105 1.32 -18.01 -18.65
CA ALA A 105 0.01 -17.98 -18.00
C ALA A 105 -0.16 -19.12 -16.98
N MET A 106 0.27 -20.33 -17.33
CA MET A 106 0.26 -21.51 -16.43
C MET A 106 1.19 -21.32 -15.23
N GLU A 107 2.40 -20.80 -15.44
CA GLU A 107 3.37 -20.50 -14.38
C GLU A 107 2.79 -19.52 -13.36
N ILE A 108 2.21 -18.42 -13.83
CA ILE A 108 1.57 -17.41 -12.98
C ILE A 108 0.38 -18.03 -12.22
N LEU A 109 -0.43 -18.83 -12.90
CA LEU A 109 -1.61 -19.48 -12.32
C LEU A 109 -1.21 -20.45 -11.20
N LEU A 110 -0.24 -21.31 -11.47
CA LEU A 110 0.30 -22.26 -10.49
C LEU A 110 0.98 -21.54 -9.32
N ALA A 111 1.72 -20.46 -9.58
CA ALA A 111 2.34 -19.65 -8.53
C ALA A 111 1.30 -19.02 -7.59
N ASN A 112 0.22 -18.45 -8.15
CA ASN A 112 -0.90 -17.93 -7.37
C ASN A 112 -1.57 -19.03 -6.52
N LEU A 113 -1.85 -20.18 -7.13
CA LEU A 113 -2.46 -21.33 -6.47
C LEU A 113 -1.58 -21.91 -5.34
N TYR A 114 -0.27 -21.98 -5.56
CA TYR A 114 0.72 -22.41 -4.58
C TYR A 114 0.84 -21.42 -3.41
N VAL A 115 0.86 -20.11 -3.71
CA VAL A 115 0.87 -19.08 -2.68
C VAL A 115 -0.36 -19.19 -1.81
N ASN A 116 -1.55 -19.28 -2.43
CA ASN A 116 -2.83 -19.34 -1.75
C ASN A 116 -2.98 -20.58 -0.88
N CYS A 117 -2.57 -21.78 -1.32
CA CYS A 117 -2.69 -22.97 -0.48
C CYS A 117 -1.81 -22.91 0.77
N LYS A 118 -0.68 -22.20 0.71
CA LYS A 118 0.24 -22.00 1.85
C LYS A 118 -0.26 -20.93 2.82
N THR A 119 -0.95 -19.89 2.34
CA THR A 119 -1.40 -18.78 3.20
C THR A 119 -2.84 -18.91 3.67
N LEU A 120 -3.72 -19.45 2.82
CA LEU A 120 -5.17 -19.54 3.01
C LEU A 120 -5.73 -20.79 2.29
N PRO A 121 -5.48 -22.02 2.80
CA PRO A 121 -5.90 -23.26 2.14
C PRO A 121 -7.42 -23.38 1.92
N ASP A 122 -8.22 -22.73 2.77
CA ASP A 122 -9.68 -22.73 2.69
C ASP A 122 -10.23 -21.75 1.63
N PHE A 123 -9.42 -20.82 1.14
CA PHE A 123 -9.87 -19.73 0.27
C PHE A 123 -9.68 -20.08 -1.20
N TYR A 124 -10.53 -19.51 -2.04
CA TYR A 124 -10.36 -19.53 -3.48
C TYR A 124 -9.55 -18.32 -3.97
N ILE A 125 -9.11 -18.37 -5.22
CA ILE A 125 -8.59 -17.23 -5.96
C ILE A 125 -9.66 -16.77 -6.93
N ALA A 126 -9.96 -15.48 -6.92
CA ALA A 126 -10.88 -14.88 -7.86
C ALA A 126 -10.14 -14.61 -9.18
N ILE A 127 -10.61 -15.21 -10.27
CA ILE A 127 -10.02 -15.08 -11.60
C ILE A 127 -11.04 -14.47 -12.56
N ASP A 128 -10.70 -13.30 -13.09
CA ASP A 128 -11.50 -12.68 -14.13
C ASP A 128 -11.28 -13.44 -15.44
N ARG A 129 -12.35 -13.70 -16.20
CA ARG A 129 -12.31 -14.41 -17.49
C ARG A 129 -12.83 -13.54 -18.63
N THR A 130 -13.02 -12.24 -18.38
CA THR A 130 -13.45 -11.25 -19.36
C THR A 130 -12.27 -10.68 -20.13
N ASN A 131 -12.52 -10.37 -21.41
CA ASN A 131 -11.52 -9.78 -22.27
C ASN A 131 -11.16 -8.38 -21.75
N GLY A 132 -9.86 -8.08 -21.66
CA GLY A 132 -9.35 -6.77 -21.26
C GLY A 132 -9.00 -6.60 -19.77
N HIS A 133 -9.38 -7.55 -18.89
CA HIS A 133 -9.01 -7.47 -17.46
C HIS A 133 -7.50 -7.67 -17.23
N TYR A 134 -6.89 -8.58 -18.00
CA TYR A 134 -5.44 -8.75 -18.05
C TYR A 134 -4.92 -8.16 -19.37
N PRO A 135 -4.75 -6.83 -19.44
CA PRO A 135 -4.18 -6.21 -20.62
C PRO A 135 -2.74 -6.71 -20.79
N THR A 136 -2.47 -7.33 -21.94
CA THR A 136 -1.09 -7.45 -22.41
C THR A 136 -0.55 -6.04 -22.54
N SER A 137 0.64 -5.77 -22.00
CA SER A 137 1.29 -4.45 -22.07
C SER A 137 0.78 -3.31 -21.17
N ALA A 138 0.00 -3.57 -20.12
CA ALA A 138 -0.13 -2.54 -19.09
C ALA A 138 1.25 -2.22 -18.50
N VAL A 139 1.56 -0.92 -18.36
CA VAL A 139 2.85 -0.37 -17.84
C VAL A 139 3.31 -1.03 -16.53
N ASN A 140 2.36 -1.63 -15.82
CA ASN A 140 2.49 -2.15 -14.47
C ASN A 140 2.48 -3.68 -14.35
N ASN A 141 2.28 -4.39 -15.47
CA ASN A 141 2.26 -5.86 -15.50
C ASN A 141 3.48 -6.36 -16.29
N ALA A 142 4.29 -7.19 -15.64
CA ALA A 142 5.43 -7.81 -16.33
C ALA A 142 5.05 -9.02 -17.20
N SER A 143 3.76 -9.38 -17.24
CA SER A 143 3.25 -10.53 -18.01
C SER A 143 2.95 -10.17 -19.46
N ASP A 144 3.39 -11.03 -20.38
CA ASP A 144 2.98 -10.99 -21.79
C ASP A 144 1.74 -11.89 -22.06
N ALA A 145 1.19 -12.54 -21.03
CA ALA A 145 -0.03 -13.34 -21.14
C ALA A 145 -1.30 -12.45 -21.11
N CYS A 146 -2.24 -12.72 -22.02
CA CYS A 146 -3.54 -12.05 -22.08
C CYS A 146 -4.63 -12.84 -21.33
N ALA A 147 -5.81 -12.22 -21.19
CA ALA A 147 -6.96 -12.86 -20.59
C ALA A 147 -7.38 -14.19 -21.24
N GLU A 148 -7.25 -14.32 -22.56
CA GLU A 148 -7.54 -15.56 -23.28
C GLU A 148 -6.60 -16.70 -22.85
N LEU A 149 -5.31 -16.41 -22.67
CA LEU A 149 -4.32 -17.40 -22.24
C LEU A 149 -4.53 -17.83 -20.78
N PHE A 150 -4.90 -16.91 -19.88
CA PHE A 150 -5.28 -17.27 -18.52
C PHE A 150 -6.54 -18.13 -18.48
N LYS A 151 -7.50 -17.84 -19.35
CA LYS A 151 -8.71 -18.66 -19.53
C LYS A 151 -8.35 -20.07 -20.00
N GLU A 152 -7.54 -20.20 -21.05
CA GLU A 152 -7.07 -21.49 -21.58
C GLU A 152 -6.27 -22.30 -20.55
N ALA A 153 -5.35 -21.64 -19.83
CA ALA A 153 -4.56 -22.25 -18.77
C ALA A 153 -5.47 -22.81 -17.65
N THR A 154 -6.46 -22.02 -17.24
CA THR A 154 -7.45 -22.45 -16.24
C THR A 154 -8.28 -23.64 -16.73
N ASP A 155 -8.72 -23.60 -17.99
CA ASP A 155 -9.54 -24.66 -18.57
C ASP A 155 -8.73 -25.96 -18.74
N THR A 156 -7.45 -25.85 -19.05
CA THR A 156 -6.51 -26.97 -19.12
C THR A 156 -6.36 -27.61 -17.74
N LEU A 157 -6.04 -26.84 -16.69
CA LEU A 157 -5.94 -27.39 -15.33
C LEU A 157 -7.26 -28.03 -14.87
N ARG A 158 -8.41 -27.45 -15.22
CA ARG A 158 -9.73 -28.01 -14.94
C ARG A 158 -9.96 -29.35 -15.65
N GLN A 159 -9.55 -29.47 -16.92
CA GLN A 159 -9.67 -30.72 -17.70
C GLN A 159 -8.90 -31.90 -17.08
N PHE A 160 -7.81 -31.61 -16.37
CA PHE A 160 -6.98 -32.62 -15.67
C PHE A 160 -7.40 -32.87 -14.21
N ASP A 161 -8.54 -32.31 -13.77
CA ASP A 161 -9.04 -32.38 -12.39
C ASP A 161 -8.05 -31.81 -11.36
N LEU A 162 -7.27 -30.80 -11.75
CA LEU A 162 -6.27 -30.13 -10.89
C LEU A 162 -6.85 -28.93 -10.15
N LEU A 163 -8.05 -28.50 -10.50
CA LEU A 163 -8.73 -27.38 -9.87
C LEU A 163 -10.11 -27.79 -9.37
N GLU A 164 -10.47 -27.24 -8.22
CA GLU A 164 -11.87 -27.01 -7.94
C GLU A 164 -12.27 -25.66 -8.55
N PHE A 165 -13.40 -25.63 -9.23
CA PHE A 165 -13.83 -24.47 -10.02
C PHE A 165 -15.25 -24.07 -9.66
N VAL A 166 -15.42 -22.80 -9.30
CA VAL A 166 -16.73 -22.19 -9.05
C VAL A 166 -17.01 -21.21 -10.18
N GLU A 167 -18.14 -21.43 -10.85
CA GLU A 167 -18.59 -20.61 -11.97
C GLU A 167 -18.88 -19.17 -11.54
N HIS A 168 -18.71 -18.25 -12.50
CA HIS A 168 -19.08 -16.86 -12.32
C HIS A 168 -20.59 -16.73 -12.06
N VAL A 169 -20.98 -15.73 -11.27
CA VAL A 169 -22.39 -15.41 -11.01
C VAL A 169 -22.61 -13.93 -11.31
N PHE A 170 -23.48 -13.64 -12.27
CA PHE A 170 -23.92 -12.29 -12.59
C PHE A 170 -25.42 -12.17 -12.34
N ILE A 171 -25.81 -11.28 -11.43
CA ILE A 171 -27.21 -11.00 -11.11
C ILE A 171 -27.66 -9.73 -11.84
N SER A 172 -26.94 -8.63 -11.67
CA SER A 172 -27.23 -7.34 -12.33
C SER A 172 -26.03 -6.40 -12.22
N LYS A 173 -25.97 -5.36 -13.05
CA LYS A 173 -24.85 -4.38 -13.05
C LYS A 173 -24.58 -3.74 -11.67
N TYR A 174 -25.60 -3.63 -10.82
CA TYR A 174 -25.51 -2.98 -9.51
C TYR A 174 -25.49 -3.96 -8.34
N SER A 175 -25.56 -5.26 -8.61
CA SER A 175 -25.60 -6.27 -7.55
C SER A 175 -24.24 -6.44 -6.90
N LYS A 176 -24.19 -6.25 -5.57
CA LYS A 176 -23.02 -6.59 -4.74
C LYS A 176 -22.78 -8.10 -4.63
N HIS A 177 -23.68 -8.91 -5.17
CA HIS A 177 -23.59 -10.38 -5.19
C HIS A 177 -23.05 -10.92 -6.53
N ASN A 178 -22.71 -10.05 -7.48
CA ASN A 178 -21.92 -10.49 -8.64
C ASN A 178 -20.59 -11.08 -8.16
N ARG A 179 -20.19 -12.19 -8.76
CA ARG A 179 -18.94 -12.90 -8.48
C ARG A 179 -18.30 -13.32 -9.79
N ILE A 180 -17.00 -13.05 -9.91
CA ILE A 180 -16.19 -13.64 -10.98
C ILE A 180 -15.90 -15.12 -10.67
N SER A 181 -15.36 -15.84 -11.66
CA SER A 181 -14.97 -17.24 -11.47
C SER A 181 -13.95 -17.37 -10.35
N ARG A 182 -13.97 -18.53 -9.68
CA ARG A 182 -13.06 -18.80 -8.58
C ARG A 182 -12.46 -20.18 -8.69
N ILE A 183 -11.20 -20.27 -8.34
CA ILE A 183 -10.41 -21.50 -8.44
C ILE A 183 -9.66 -21.78 -7.15
N ARG A 184 -9.47 -23.06 -6.82
CA ARG A 184 -8.47 -23.48 -5.83
C ARG A 184 -7.86 -24.80 -6.27
N PRO A 185 -6.69 -25.19 -5.72
CA PRO A 185 -6.10 -26.49 -6.02
C PRO A 185 -7.03 -27.63 -5.62
N SER A 186 -7.19 -28.63 -6.47
CA SER A 186 -7.78 -29.91 -6.06
C SER A 186 -6.78 -30.69 -5.19
N GLN A 187 -7.25 -31.75 -4.52
CA GLN A 187 -6.37 -32.66 -3.77
C GLN A 187 -5.19 -33.17 -4.61
N LYS A 188 -5.43 -33.48 -5.89
CA LYS A 188 -4.39 -33.93 -6.84
C LYS A 188 -3.31 -32.87 -7.07
N LEU A 189 -3.68 -31.60 -7.14
CA LEU A 189 -2.71 -30.51 -7.27
C LEU A 189 -2.00 -30.22 -5.94
N LEU A 190 -2.68 -30.34 -4.80
CA LEU A 190 -2.06 -30.20 -3.48
C LEU A 190 -0.96 -31.24 -3.25
N GLU A 191 -1.17 -32.49 -3.66
CA GLU A 191 -0.15 -33.55 -3.60
C GLU A 191 1.09 -33.22 -4.44
N ARG A 192 0.91 -32.54 -5.58
CA ARG A 192 2.03 -32.03 -6.38
C ARG A 192 2.73 -30.85 -5.71
N PHE A 193 1.98 -29.93 -5.11
CA PHE A 193 2.56 -28.82 -4.37
C PHE A 193 3.33 -29.26 -3.13
N ALA A 194 3.00 -30.40 -2.52
CA ALA A 194 3.75 -30.97 -1.42
C ALA A 194 5.19 -31.37 -1.80
N THR A 195 5.49 -31.57 -3.09
CA THR A 195 6.84 -31.88 -3.57
C THR A 195 7.67 -30.65 -3.93
N VAL A 196 7.06 -29.47 -3.97
CA VAL A 196 7.74 -28.20 -4.28
C VAL A 196 8.48 -27.73 -3.03
N LYS A 197 9.79 -27.45 -3.17
CA LYS A 197 10.58 -26.92 -2.05
C LYS A 197 10.13 -25.51 -1.65
N ASP A 198 10.34 -25.16 -0.37
CA ASP A 198 9.97 -23.85 0.16
C ASP A 198 10.63 -22.70 -0.61
N GLY A 199 9.88 -21.60 -0.79
CA GLY A 199 10.35 -20.42 -1.53
C GLY A 199 10.12 -20.48 -3.05
N GLY A 200 9.33 -21.43 -3.55
CA GLY A 200 9.07 -21.63 -4.98
C GLY A 200 8.30 -20.52 -5.73
N VAL A 201 8.04 -19.36 -5.14
CA VAL A 201 7.38 -18.23 -5.82
C VAL A 201 8.05 -16.91 -5.44
N GLU A 202 8.27 -16.07 -6.44
CA GLU A 202 8.74 -14.69 -6.31
C GLU A 202 7.88 -13.74 -7.16
N TRP A 203 8.09 -12.44 -7.00
CA TRP A 203 7.57 -11.48 -7.96
C TRP A 203 8.50 -11.34 -9.16
N HIS A 204 7.93 -11.10 -10.34
CA HIS A 204 8.70 -10.94 -11.57
C HIS A 204 9.73 -9.80 -11.42
N PRO A 205 11.02 -10.03 -11.75
CA PRO A 205 12.10 -9.07 -11.48
C PRO A 205 11.98 -7.77 -12.29
N GLU A 206 11.35 -7.81 -13.46
CA GLU A 206 11.10 -6.62 -14.29
C GLU A 206 9.76 -5.92 -13.99
N ARG A 207 9.03 -6.31 -12.95
CA ARG A 207 7.80 -5.60 -12.59
C ARG A 207 8.10 -4.15 -12.26
N GLU A 208 7.12 -3.29 -12.52
CA GLU A 208 7.20 -1.92 -12.04
C GLU A 208 7.19 -1.92 -10.50
N VAL A 209 8.02 -1.05 -9.89
CA VAL A 209 8.11 -0.88 -8.44
C VAL A 209 7.72 0.52 -8.01
N ILE A 210 7.46 1.41 -8.95
CA ILE A 210 6.90 2.75 -8.74
C ILE A 210 5.54 2.82 -9.43
N TYR A 211 4.47 2.98 -8.68
CA TYR A 211 3.12 3.10 -9.24
C TYR A 211 2.61 4.53 -9.06
N LEU A 212 1.91 5.05 -10.07
CA LEU A 212 1.17 6.31 -9.97
C LEU A 212 -0.31 6.01 -10.15
N LYS A 213 -1.15 6.57 -9.28
CA LYS A 213 -2.60 6.53 -9.40
C LYS A 213 -3.12 7.88 -9.86
N ASP A 214 -4.15 7.91 -10.70
CA ASP A 214 -4.86 9.13 -11.07
C ASP A 214 -5.89 9.53 -9.99
N ALA A 215 -6.69 10.56 -10.28
CA ALA A 215 -7.75 11.05 -9.40
C ALA A 215 -8.87 10.02 -9.16
N ASP A 216 -9.08 9.12 -10.12
CA ASP A 216 -10.05 8.03 -10.04
C ASP A 216 -9.49 6.81 -9.28
N LYS A 217 -8.23 6.92 -8.78
CA LYS A 217 -7.46 5.88 -8.07
C LYS A 217 -7.06 4.70 -8.95
N GLU A 218 -7.19 4.86 -10.25
CA GLU A 218 -6.75 3.90 -11.25
C GLU A 218 -5.26 4.10 -11.53
N LEU A 219 -4.58 3.04 -11.96
CA LEU A 219 -3.16 3.12 -12.26
C LEU A 219 -2.94 3.98 -13.52
N ALA A 220 -2.30 5.12 -13.33
CA ALA A 220 -1.95 6.05 -14.40
C ALA A 220 -0.68 5.59 -15.14
N LEU A 221 -0.66 5.82 -16.45
CA LEU A 221 0.53 5.65 -17.26
C LEU A 221 1.43 6.88 -17.08
N TYR A 222 2.73 6.64 -16.88
CA TYR A 222 3.76 7.66 -16.95
C TYR A 222 5.00 7.02 -17.60
N GLY A 223 5.72 7.79 -18.41
CA GLY A 223 6.59 7.23 -19.45
C GLY A 223 5.75 6.79 -20.65
N LYS A 224 6.07 7.31 -21.84
CA LYS A 224 5.13 7.35 -22.97
C LYS A 224 4.74 5.96 -23.49
N TYR A 225 5.62 4.97 -23.37
CA TYR A 225 5.39 3.59 -23.81
C TYR A 225 6.24 2.60 -23.02
N LYS A 226 5.79 1.34 -23.02
CA LYS A 226 6.48 0.10 -22.60
C LYS A 226 8.01 0.30 -22.52
N LYS A 227 8.57 0.35 -21.30
CA LYS A 227 10.02 0.33 -21.07
C LYS A 227 10.83 1.51 -21.66
N ASP A 228 10.20 2.63 -22.01
CA ASP A 228 10.94 3.79 -22.50
C ASP A 228 11.45 4.65 -21.33
N VAL A 229 12.40 4.08 -20.57
CA VAL A 229 13.06 4.70 -19.40
C VAL A 229 13.65 6.08 -19.75
N GLU A 230 13.92 6.31 -21.03
CA GLU A 230 14.49 7.55 -21.57
C GLU A 230 13.58 8.77 -21.39
N HIS A 231 12.26 8.56 -21.20
CA HIS A 231 11.27 9.63 -21.00
C HIS A 231 10.72 9.70 -19.56
N ASP A 232 11.20 8.85 -18.65
CA ASP A 232 10.81 8.94 -17.25
C ASP A 232 11.46 10.17 -16.60
N PRO A 233 10.76 10.87 -15.68
CA PRO A 233 11.38 11.92 -14.89
C PRO A 233 12.63 11.38 -14.19
N PRO A 234 13.79 12.08 -14.23
CA PRO A 234 15.03 11.59 -13.62
C PRO A 234 14.89 11.19 -12.14
N ALA A 235 14.01 11.87 -11.41
CA ALA A 235 13.66 11.52 -10.04
C ALA A 235 13.08 10.10 -9.91
N VAL A 236 12.21 9.70 -10.85
CA VAL A 236 11.58 8.37 -10.88
C VAL A 236 12.60 7.29 -11.22
N VAL A 237 13.47 7.53 -12.21
CA VAL A 237 14.57 6.61 -12.55
C VAL A 237 15.46 6.36 -11.34
N GLY A 238 15.83 7.41 -10.61
CA GLY A 238 16.63 7.30 -9.39
C GLY A 238 15.92 6.51 -8.28
N MET A 239 14.63 6.77 -8.06
CA MET A 239 13.81 6.04 -7.07
C MET A 239 13.69 4.55 -7.43
N ARG A 240 13.38 4.25 -8.69
CA ARG A 240 13.25 2.87 -9.19
C ARG A 240 14.53 2.08 -8.97
N ARG A 241 15.68 2.64 -9.35
CA ARG A 241 16.99 1.99 -9.17
C ARG A 241 17.28 1.69 -7.70
N ARG A 242 17.07 2.66 -6.79
CA ARG A 242 17.31 2.45 -5.35
C ARG A 242 16.40 1.36 -4.78
N LEU A 243 15.11 1.39 -5.14
CA LEU A 243 14.14 0.41 -4.66
C LEU A 243 14.43 -1.01 -5.20
N GLN A 244 14.84 -1.14 -6.45
CA GLN A 244 15.27 -2.42 -7.02
C GLN A 244 16.52 -2.97 -6.32
N GLN A 245 17.50 -2.11 -6.02
CA GLN A 245 18.68 -2.50 -5.23
C GLN A 245 18.27 -2.96 -3.83
N TYR A 246 17.35 -2.24 -3.19
CA TYR A 246 16.84 -2.60 -1.88
C TYR A 246 16.07 -3.93 -1.89
N ASN A 247 15.18 -4.15 -2.86
CA ASN A 247 14.49 -5.43 -3.04
C ASN A 247 15.47 -6.58 -3.33
N ALA A 248 16.57 -6.32 -4.03
CA ALA A 248 17.63 -7.31 -4.23
C ALA A 248 18.38 -7.66 -2.93
N LEU A 249 18.56 -6.70 -2.01
CA LEU A 249 19.08 -6.98 -0.67
C LEU A 249 18.09 -7.82 0.15
N LEU A 250 16.81 -7.44 0.16
CA LEU A 250 15.76 -8.17 0.87
C LEU A 250 15.65 -9.63 0.42
N ARG A 251 15.78 -9.92 -0.88
CA ARG A 251 15.79 -11.30 -1.41
C ARG A 251 16.92 -12.19 -0.88
N LYS A 252 17.99 -11.58 -0.36
CA LYS A 252 19.15 -12.27 0.23
C LYS A 252 19.13 -12.25 1.75
N THR A 253 18.16 -11.57 2.35
CA THR A 253 18.04 -11.42 3.80
C THR A 253 17.06 -12.46 4.30
N ASP A 254 17.45 -13.21 5.33
CA ASP A 254 16.52 -14.08 6.03
C ASP A 254 15.68 -13.24 7.00
N ILE A 255 14.39 -13.09 6.73
CA ILE A 255 13.47 -12.32 7.56
C ILE A 255 12.40 -13.29 8.03
N THR A 256 12.43 -13.63 9.31
CA THR A 256 11.56 -14.65 9.87
C THR A 256 10.69 -14.09 10.98
N LEU A 257 9.54 -14.74 11.16
CA LEU A 257 8.66 -14.56 12.30
C LEU A 257 8.51 -15.93 12.96
N PRO A 258 8.85 -16.10 14.24
CA PRO A 258 8.97 -17.41 14.89
C PRO A 258 7.60 -17.97 15.30
N TRP A 259 6.68 -18.05 14.35
CA TRP A 259 5.38 -18.69 14.52
C TRP A 259 5.36 -20.06 13.85
N SER A 260 4.66 -20.98 14.48
CA SER A 260 4.26 -22.25 13.89
C SER A 260 3.34 -22.05 12.68
N GLU A 261 3.25 -23.06 11.82
CA GLU A 261 2.31 -23.05 10.69
C GLU A 261 0.85 -22.88 11.15
N GLU A 262 0.50 -23.43 12.32
CA GLU A 262 -0.85 -23.33 12.90
C GLU A 262 -1.17 -21.90 13.38
N GLU A 263 -0.22 -21.23 14.04
CA GLU A 263 -0.36 -19.83 14.44
C GLU A 263 -0.52 -18.92 13.21
N MET A 264 0.31 -19.13 12.19
CA MET A 264 0.25 -18.41 10.91
C MET A 264 -1.10 -18.61 10.22
N ALA A 265 -1.60 -19.85 10.14
CA ALA A 265 -2.88 -20.16 9.52
C ALA A 265 -4.05 -19.52 10.27
N THR A 266 -4.03 -19.58 11.60
CA THR A 266 -5.04 -18.97 12.47
C THR A 266 -5.08 -17.45 12.29
N LEU A 267 -3.91 -16.81 12.32
CA LEU A 267 -3.81 -15.37 12.08
C LEU A 267 -4.31 -15.00 10.69
N ASN A 268 -3.85 -15.69 9.64
CA ASN A 268 -4.23 -15.38 8.27
C ASN A 268 -5.72 -15.54 8.04
N LYS A 269 -6.35 -16.57 8.63
CA LYS A 269 -7.80 -16.75 8.60
C LYS A 269 -8.53 -15.60 9.28
N HIS A 270 -8.08 -15.19 10.48
CA HIS A 270 -8.65 -14.04 11.18
C HIS A 270 -8.53 -12.74 10.35
N ARG A 271 -7.35 -12.47 9.80
CA ARG A 271 -7.08 -11.29 8.96
C ARG A 271 -7.93 -11.29 7.70
N ALA A 272 -8.02 -12.42 7.00
CA ALA A 272 -8.82 -12.54 5.78
C ALA A 272 -10.32 -12.34 6.05
N ASN A 273 -10.83 -12.83 7.18
CA ASN A 273 -12.21 -12.59 7.61
C ASN A 273 -12.49 -11.09 7.89
N LEU A 274 -11.47 -10.34 8.33
CA LEU A 274 -11.53 -8.88 8.47
C LEU A 274 -11.29 -8.13 7.15
N GLY A 275 -11.14 -8.83 6.02
CA GLY A 275 -10.78 -8.23 4.73
C GLY A 275 -9.36 -7.63 4.71
N ARG A 276 -8.51 -8.02 5.66
CA ARG A 276 -7.11 -7.58 5.73
C ARG A 276 -6.23 -8.52 4.90
N ARG A 277 -5.13 -7.99 4.38
CA ARG A 277 -4.13 -8.78 3.67
C ARG A 277 -3.48 -9.78 4.64
N VAL A 278 -3.26 -10.99 4.13
CA VAL A 278 -2.60 -12.06 4.88
C VAL A 278 -1.10 -11.84 4.95
N ILE A 279 -0.49 -12.42 5.97
CA ILE A 279 0.95 -12.50 6.16
C ILE A 279 1.46 -13.63 5.28
N ASP A 280 2.23 -13.24 4.28
CA ASP A 280 3.04 -14.14 3.47
C ASP A 280 4.51 -13.79 3.68
N PRO A 281 5.28 -14.59 4.44
CA PRO A 281 6.69 -14.35 4.66
C PRO A 281 7.53 -14.31 3.38
N ARG A 282 7.01 -14.80 2.24
CA ARG A 282 7.66 -14.71 0.92
C ARG A 282 7.52 -13.31 0.31
N ALA A 283 6.50 -12.55 0.70
CA ALA A 283 6.22 -11.21 0.21
C ALA A 283 7.07 -10.16 0.97
N CYS A 284 8.37 -10.17 0.75
CA CYS A 284 9.30 -9.22 1.37
C CYS A 284 9.59 -7.99 0.50
N GLU A 285 9.49 -8.11 -0.82
CA GLU A 285 9.77 -6.99 -1.71
C GLU A 285 8.76 -5.84 -1.53
N MET A 286 9.18 -4.64 -1.90
CA MET A 286 8.37 -3.45 -1.77
C MET A 286 8.13 -2.78 -3.12
N TYR A 287 7.09 -1.97 -3.17
CA TYR A 287 6.85 -0.99 -4.23
C TYR A 287 6.34 0.32 -3.62
N ARG A 288 6.37 1.41 -4.39
CA ARG A 288 5.85 2.72 -3.96
C ARG A 288 4.58 3.05 -4.73
N ILE A 289 3.60 3.67 -4.07
CA ILE A 289 2.41 4.21 -4.74
C ILE A 289 2.35 5.72 -4.53
N PHE A 290 2.35 6.46 -5.62
CA PHE A 290 2.06 7.89 -5.70
C PHE A 290 0.61 8.12 -6.13
N ASN A 291 0.03 9.25 -5.77
CA ASN A 291 -1.36 9.60 -6.06
C ASN A 291 -1.45 10.97 -6.71
N GLU A 292 -2.15 11.05 -7.84
CA GLU A 292 -2.36 12.19 -8.75
C GLU A 292 -1.08 12.74 -9.38
N SER A 293 0.01 12.83 -8.62
CA SER A 293 1.33 13.25 -9.04
C SER A 293 2.43 12.66 -8.14
N PHE A 294 3.70 12.83 -8.51
CA PHE A 294 4.84 12.38 -7.71
C PHE A 294 5.10 13.17 -6.41
N VAL A 295 4.25 14.17 -6.11
CA VAL A 295 4.29 14.92 -4.83
C VAL A 295 3.20 14.50 -3.85
N GLY A 296 2.35 13.54 -4.21
CA GLY A 296 1.34 12.93 -3.34
C GLY A 296 1.59 11.44 -3.10
N GLY A 297 1.54 11.00 -1.85
CA GLY A 297 1.88 9.63 -1.46
C GLY A 297 3.36 9.33 -1.67
N GLY A 298 3.68 8.09 -2.01
CA GLY A 298 5.04 7.61 -2.24
C GLY A 298 5.56 6.68 -1.14
N ARG A 299 4.72 6.29 -0.17
CA ARG A 299 5.06 5.29 0.85
C ARG A 299 5.44 3.94 0.24
N PHE A 300 6.18 3.15 1.01
CA PHE A 300 6.54 1.78 0.67
C PHE A 300 5.41 0.83 1.09
N TYR A 301 5.05 -0.07 0.19
CA TYR A 301 3.96 -1.01 0.34
C TYR A 301 4.39 -2.43 0.07
N ALA A 302 3.54 -3.32 0.56
CA ALA A 302 3.51 -4.76 0.35
C ALA A 302 4.29 -5.69 1.28
N PRO A 303 5.35 -5.30 1.98
CA PRO A 303 6.05 -6.27 2.81
C PRO A 303 5.16 -6.71 3.98
N TRP A 304 5.24 -7.98 4.33
CA TRP A 304 4.35 -8.57 5.34
C TRP A 304 4.52 -7.94 6.74
N TRP A 305 5.75 -7.55 7.11
CA TRP A 305 6.02 -6.95 8.42
C TRP A 305 5.30 -5.61 8.63
N ALA A 306 5.07 -4.84 7.56
CA ALA A 306 4.36 -3.56 7.64
C ALA A 306 2.87 -3.73 8.00
N GLN A 307 2.37 -4.96 8.02
CA GLN A 307 0.98 -5.27 8.35
C GLN A 307 0.80 -5.91 9.74
N LEU A 308 1.90 -6.15 10.44
CA LEU A 308 1.93 -6.66 11.81
C LEU A 308 1.74 -5.52 12.81
N ASP A 309 1.18 -5.84 13.97
CA ASP A 309 1.16 -4.92 15.11
C ASP A 309 2.56 -4.79 15.74
N SER A 310 2.70 -3.92 16.74
CA SER A 310 4.03 -3.61 17.29
C SER A 310 4.61 -4.81 18.03
N GLU A 311 3.76 -5.55 18.72
CA GLU A 311 4.07 -6.72 19.52
C GLU A 311 4.58 -7.87 18.65
N ASP A 312 3.98 -8.07 17.48
CA ASP A 312 4.42 -9.09 16.52
C ASP A 312 5.68 -8.66 15.75
N ARG A 313 5.82 -7.36 15.44
CA ARG A 313 7.05 -6.84 14.82
C ARG A 313 8.28 -7.03 15.73
N ALA A 314 8.10 -6.91 17.04
CA ALA A 314 9.18 -7.17 18.01
C ALA A 314 9.68 -8.62 18.04
N LYS A 315 8.91 -9.56 17.47
CA LYS A 315 9.29 -10.98 17.38
C LYS A 315 10.06 -11.32 16.09
N ILE A 316 10.12 -10.39 15.14
CA ILE A 316 10.82 -10.60 13.88
C ILE A 316 12.30 -10.89 14.16
N LYS A 317 12.90 -11.75 13.34
CA LYS A 317 14.34 -11.94 13.29
C LYS A 317 14.87 -11.61 11.92
N ILE A 318 16.03 -10.97 11.88
CA ILE A 318 16.76 -10.65 10.64
C ILE A 318 18.07 -11.40 10.68
N ASN A 319 18.27 -12.35 9.76
CA ASN A 319 19.39 -13.30 9.74
C ASN A 319 19.56 -14.07 11.06
N GLY A 320 18.45 -14.35 11.75
CA GLY A 320 18.43 -15.00 13.06
C GLY A 320 18.58 -14.07 14.26
N ASP A 321 18.96 -12.81 14.06
CA ASP A 321 19.18 -11.84 15.13
C ASP A 321 17.87 -11.16 15.58
N PRO A 322 17.70 -10.86 16.88
CA PRO A 322 16.58 -10.07 17.37
C PRO A 322 16.63 -8.64 16.82
N VAL A 323 15.47 -7.97 16.82
CA VAL A 323 15.31 -6.66 16.21
C VAL A 323 14.92 -5.57 17.21
N VAL A 324 15.19 -4.33 16.83
CA VAL A 324 14.67 -3.12 17.46
C VAL A 324 13.93 -2.28 16.42
N GLU A 325 12.86 -1.60 16.84
CA GLU A 325 12.15 -0.59 16.03
C GLU A 325 12.43 0.82 16.57
N LEU A 326 12.92 1.71 15.70
CA LEU A 326 13.01 3.15 15.99
C LEU A 326 11.94 3.91 15.19
N ASP A 327 11.26 4.85 15.84
CA ASP A 327 10.09 5.57 15.32
C ASP A 327 10.24 7.08 15.50
N PHE A 328 9.83 7.86 14.49
CA PHE A 328 9.71 9.30 14.66
C PHE A 328 8.45 9.66 15.48
N SER A 329 8.65 10.29 16.64
CA SER A 329 7.54 10.73 17.48
C SER A 329 6.79 11.88 16.83
N ALA A 330 5.47 11.76 16.72
CA ALA A 330 4.59 12.82 16.23
C ALA A 330 5.02 13.41 14.87
N TYR A 331 5.47 12.54 13.96
CA TYR A 331 6.24 12.94 12.80
C TYR A 331 5.55 13.94 11.86
N HIS A 332 4.30 13.68 11.46
CA HIS A 332 3.54 14.60 10.59
C HIS A 332 3.37 16.01 11.19
N PRO A 333 2.91 16.17 12.45
CA PRO A 333 2.96 17.46 13.14
C PRO A 333 4.36 18.11 13.08
N SER A 334 5.41 17.36 13.42
CA SER A 334 6.79 17.88 13.39
C SER A 334 7.19 18.41 12.01
N LEU A 335 6.89 17.68 10.93
CA LEU A 335 7.17 18.13 9.57
C LEU A 335 6.43 19.43 9.20
N LEU A 336 5.18 19.60 9.65
CA LEU A 336 4.44 20.84 9.41
C LEU A 336 5.05 22.03 10.16
N TYR A 337 5.43 21.84 11.43
CA TYR A 337 6.10 22.88 12.21
C TYR A 337 7.46 23.27 11.62
N LEU A 338 8.27 22.28 11.21
CA LEU A 338 9.53 22.55 10.52
C LEU A 338 9.32 23.28 9.19
N ARG A 339 8.24 22.96 8.47
CA ARG A 339 7.92 23.63 7.21
C ARG A 339 7.54 25.11 7.42
N GLU A 340 6.79 25.41 8.47
CA GLU A 340 6.24 26.74 8.73
C GLU A 340 7.18 27.64 9.50
N LEU A 341 7.85 27.09 10.51
CA LEU A 341 8.64 27.85 11.48
C LEU A 341 10.14 27.54 11.41
N GLY A 342 10.53 26.44 10.77
CA GLY A 342 11.90 25.96 10.78
C GLY A 342 12.35 25.37 12.13
N THR A 343 11.45 25.20 13.09
CA THR A 343 11.75 24.63 14.41
C THR A 343 10.66 23.65 14.85
N LEU A 344 11.00 22.74 15.76
CA LEU A 344 10.04 21.80 16.34
C LEU A 344 9.09 22.49 17.34
N PRO A 345 7.86 21.98 17.52
CA PRO A 345 6.96 22.48 18.56
C PRO A 345 7.43 22.08 19.95
N GLU A 346 7.19 22.94 20.94
CA GLU A 346 7.44 22.63 22.35
C GLU A 346 6.34 21.73 22.94
N GLY A 347 6.79 20.74 23.72
CA GLY A 347 5.94 19.81 24.46
C GLY A 347 5.22 18.80 23.57
N ASP A 348 4.23 18.12 24.14
CA ASP A 348 3.43 17.15 23.43
C ASP A 348 2.39 17.84 22.53
N VAL A 349 2.48 17.59 21.22
CA VAL A 349 1.58 18.17 20.23
C VAL A 349 0.14 17.67 20.36
N TYR A 350 -0.11 16.61 21.11
CA TYR A 350 -1.48 16.11 21.33
C TYR A 350 -2.04 16.46 22.72
N ALA A 351 -1.31 17.25 23.52
CA ALA A 351 -1.78 17.69 24.82
C ALA A 351 -2.64 18.96 24.69
N LEU A 352 -3.91 18.85 25.12
CA LEU A 352 -4.85 19.96 25.27
C LEU A 352 -5.38 20.02 26.71
N PRO A 353 -4.62 20.60 27.66
CA PRO A 353 -4.99 20.58 29.08
C PRO A 353 -6.36 21.20 29.39
N LEU A 354 -6.69 22.34 28.75
CA LEU A 354 -7.98 23.02 28.94
C LEU A 354 -9.16 22.15 28.52
N LEU A 355 -9.02 21.37 27.44
CA LEU A 355 -10.05 20.42 27.03
C LEU A 355 -10.21 19.29 28.06
N GLY A 356 -9.11 18.87 28.70
CA GLY A 356 -9.15 17.91 29.80
C GLY A 356 -9.91 18.42 31.02
N GLU A 357 -9.79 19.71 31.34
CA GLU A 357 -10.58 20.34 32.41
C GLU A 357 -12.08 20.37 32.08
N MET A 358 -12.43 20.52 30.80
CA MET A 358 -13.81 20.52 30.31
C MET A 358 -14.43 19.11 30.20
N MET A 359 -13.61 18.06 30.20
CA MET A 359 -14.01 16.65 30.09
C MET A 359 -13.39 15.80 31.22
N PRO A 360 -13.68 16.12 32.51
CA PRO A 360 -13.01 15.49 33.66
C PRO A 360 -13.29 13.99 33.79
N GLU A 361 -14.33 13.48 33.14
CA GLU A 361 -14.70 12.06 33.09
C GLU A 361 -13.81 11.24 32.16
N VAL A 362 -13.06 11.88 31.25
CA VAL A 362 -12.15 11.19 30.32
C VAL A 362 -10.72 11.31 30.84
N SER A 363 -10.03 10.18 30.99
CA SER A 363 -8.64 10.22 31.46
C SER A 363 -7.74 10.96 30.46
N SER A 364 -6.68 11.61 30.95
CA SER A 364 -5.76 12.36 30.07
C SER A 364 -5.12 11.48 28.98
N SER A 365 -4.92 10.19 29.25
CA SER A 365 -4.39 9.22 28.29
C SER A 365 -5.39 8.92 27.16
N GLU A 366 -6.66 8.68 27.50
CA GLU A 366 -7.73 8.46 26.53
C GLU A 366 -7.97 9.72 25.70
N LEU A 367 -8.04 10.88 26.35
CA LEU A 367 -8.22 12.15 25.67
C LEU A 367 -7.08 12.42 24.67
N ARG A 368 -5.82 12.15 25.05
CA ARG A 368 -4.68 12.25 24.14
C ARG A 368 -4.82 11.33 22.93
N LYS A 369 -5.28 10.09 23.09
CA LYS A 369 -5.54 9.15 21.97
C LYS A 369 -6.61 9.71 21.03
N VAL A 370 -7.69 10.25 21.59
CA VAL A 370 -8.79 10.88 20.85
C VAL A 370 -8.29 12.11 20.06
N ILE A 371 -7.52 13.00 20.70
CA ILE A 371 -6.93 14.18 20.06
C ILE A 371 -6.00 13.76 18.93
N LYS A 372 -5.10 12.79 19.16
CA LYS A 372 -4.21 12.26 18.12
C LYS A 372 -4.99 11.73 16.92
N LYS A 373 -6.07 10.98 17.16
CA LYS A 373 -6.94 10.48 16.09
C LYS A 373 -7.62 11.62 15.33
N ALA A 374 -8.22 12.57 16.04
CA ALA A 374 -8.88 13.74 15.46
C ALA A 374 -7.92 14.58 14.61
N PHE A 375 -6.72 14.86 15.12
CA PHE A 375 -5.67 15.58 14.42
C PHE A 375 -5.29 14.90 13.10
N LEU A 376 -5.04 13.59 13.12
CA LEU A 376 -4.67 12.84 11.91
C LEU A 376 -5.82 12.77 10.90
N VAL A 377 -7.08 12.64 11.36
CA VAL A 377 -8.25 12.68 10.47
C VAL A 377 -8.40 14.06 9.84
N LEU A 378 -8.26 15.13 10.61
CA LEU A 378 -8.30 16.51 10.12
C LEU A 378 -7.25 16.79 9.05
N LEU A 379 -6.03 16.29 9.21
CA LEU A 379 -4.98 16.45 8.20
C LEU A 379 -5.26 15.72 6.89
N ASN A 380 -5.97 14.59 6.95
CA ASN A 380 -6.25 13.77 5.77
C ASN A 380 -7.55 14.16 5.06
N ALA A 381 -8.50 14.79 5.75
CA ALA A 381 -9.77 15.19 5.17
C ALA A 381 -9.63 16.44 4.29
N ASP A 382 -10.45 16.54 3.24
CA ASP A 382 -10.52 17.71 2.36
C ASP A 382 -11.45 18.79 2.92
N THR A 383 -12.24 18.48 3.96
CA THR A 383 -13.13 19.42 4.65
C THR A 383 -13.34 19.03 6.12
N ARG A 384 -13.74 19.99 6.97
CA ARG A 384 -14.18 19.71 8.35
C ARG A 384 -15.36 18.75 8.40
N THR A 385 -16.32 18.86 7.47
CA THR A 385 -17.50 17.97 7.43
C THR A 385 -17.12 16.52 7.20
N GLN A 386 -16.23 16.25 6.25
CA GLN A 386 -15.70 14.90 6.02
C GLN A 386 -14.94 14.38 7.24
N ALA A 387 -14.14 15.23 7.90
CA ALA A 387 -13.44 14.86 9.12
C ALA A 387 -14.41 14.47 10.25
N LYS A 388 -15.51 15.23 10.43
CA LYS A 388 -16.54 14.91 11.43
C LYS A 388 -17.17 13.55 11.16
N GLN A 389 -17.58 13.31 9.92
CA GLN A 389 -18.18 12.04 9.53
C GLN A 389 -17.23 10.87 9.82
N ALA A 390 -15.97 10.99 9.42
CA ALA A 390 -14.96 9.97 9.68
C ALA A 390 -14.73 9.72 11.17
N LEU A 391 -14.70 10.75 12.02
CA LEU A 391 -14.56 10.59 13.47
C LEU A 391 -15.78 9.97 14.13
N ARG A 392 -17.00 10.31 13.69
CA ARG A 392 -18.22 9.65 14.16
C ARG A 392 -18.21 8.16 13.81
N ASP A 393 -17.74 7.81 12.61
CA ASP A 393 -17.62 6.41 12.20
C ASP A 393 -16.55 5.67 13.02
N VAL A 394 -15.40 6.28 13.26
CA VAL A 394 -14.38 5.74 14.18
C VAL A 394 -14.98 5.48 15.56
N GLY A 395 -15.71 6.44 16.14
CA GLY A 395 -16.34 6.25 17.45
C GLY A 395 -17.37 5.13 17.45
N ARG A 396 -18.12 4.92 16.36
CA ARG A 396 -19.07 3.79 16.22
C ARG A 396 -18.37 2.45 16.09
N THR A 397 -17.23 2.39 15.40
CA THR A 397 -16.52 1.15 15.10
C THR A 397 -15.62 0.66 16.22
N TYR A 398 -14.96 1.58 16.94
CA TYR A 398 -13.93 1.23 17.92
C TYR A 398 -14.31 1.72 19.31
N GLU A 399 -14.42 0.78 20.25
CA GLU A 399 -14.80 1.06 21.64
C GLU A 399 -13.85 2.03 22.33
N GLU A 400 -12.53 1.90 22.09
CA GLU A 400 -11.52 2.82 22.63
C GLU A 400 -11.66 4.30 22.17
N PHE A 401 -12.52 4.56 21.17
CA PHE A 401 -12.82 5.89 20.66
C PHE A 401 -14.29 6.28 20.86
N GLU A 402 -15.02 5.62 21.75
CA GLU A 402 -16.46 5.85 21.93
C GLU A 402 -16.83 7.31 22.28
N VAL A 403 -15.92 8.04 22.93
CA VAL A 403 -16.06 9.48 23.22
C VAL A 403 -16.33 10.29 21.94
N LEU A 404 -15.77 9.86 20.80
CA LEU A 404 -16.02 10.47 19.50
C LEU A 404 -17.47 10.31 19.02
N ARG A 405 -18.35 9.54 19.68
CA ARG A 405 -19.77 9.47 19.34
C ARG A 405 -20.54 10.70 19.79
N THR A 406 -20.18 11.25 20.95
CA THR A 406 -20.97 12.25 21.67
C THR A 406 -20.26 13.59 21.82
N VAL A 407 -18.92 13.60 21.84
CA VAL A 407 -18.14 14.84 22.00
C VAL A 407 -18.50 15.87 20.92
N ASP A 408 -18.53 17.14 21.30
CA ASP A 408 -18.63 18.25 20.35
C ASP A 408 -17.34 18.30 19.51
N LEU A 409 -17.48 17.96 18.22
CA LEU A 409 -16.34 17.92 17.30
C LEU A 409 -15.92 19.32 16.85
N ASP A 410 -16.81 20.30 16.85
CA ASP A 410 -16.42 21.67 16.54
C ASP A 410 -15.53 22.22 17.65
N MET A 411 -15.96 22.07 18.90
CA MET A 411 -15.17 22.43 20.07
C MET A 411 -13.80 21.71 20.08
N LEU A 412 -13.77 20.41 19.78
CA LEU A 412 -12.51 19.65 19.67
C LEU A 412 -11.61 20.20 18.56
N PHE A 413 -12.17 20.48 17.38
CA PHE A 413 -11.40 20.99 16.24
C PHE A 413 -10.85 22.39 16.50
N ASP A 414 -11.64 23.25 17.12
CA ASP A 414 -11.23 24.61 17.46
C ASP A 414 -10.16 24.59 18.56
N SER A 415 -10.30 23.72 19.58
CA SER A 415 -9.26 23.51 20.60
C SER A 415 -7.92 23.04 19.99
N ILE A 416 -7.98 22.14 19.00
CA ILE A 416 -6.80 21.69 18.25
C ILE A 416 -6.20 22.87 17.45
N ALA A 417 -7.03 23.64 16.74
CA ALA A 417 -6.57 24.77 15.94
C ALA A 417 -5.91 25.87 16.80
N GLU A 418 -6.50 26.19 17.96
CA GLU A 418 -5.99 27.16 18.92
C GLU A 418 -4.62 26.76 19.48
N ARG A 419 -4.41 25.46 19.75
CA ARG A 419 -3.09 24.95 20.17
C ARG A 419 -2.05 25.03 19.06
N HIS A 420 -2.48 24.98 17.80
CA HIS A 420 -1.63 24.84 16.63
C HIS A 420 -1.76 25.99 15.61
N PRO A 421 -1.57 27.26 16.03
CA PRO A 421 -1.81 28.42 15.17
C PRO A 421 -0.85 28.49 13.96
N ALA A 422 0.31 27.84 14.00
CA ALA A 422 1.23 27.80 12.88
C ALA A 422 0.75 26.86 11.74
N ILE A 423 0.00 25.81 12.08
CA ILE A 423 -0.30 24.71 11.15
C ILE A 423 -1.81 24.47 10.95
N TRP A 424 -2.70 25.22 11.62
CA TRP A 424 -4.15 25.02 11.52
C TRP A 424 -4.69 25.11 10.10
N LYS A 425 -4.06 25.93 9.24
CA LYS A 425 -4.40 26.08 7.82
C LYS A 425 -4.31 24.79 7.01
N TYR A 426 -3.64 23.76 7.52
CA TYR A 426 -3.54 22.44 6.90
C TYR A 426 -4.68 21.48 7.29
N PHE A 427 -5.48 21.82 8.30
CA PHE A 427 -6.60 20.99 8.72
C PHE A 427 -7.80 21.17 7.80
N GLY A 428 -8.32 20.05 7.27
CA GLY A 428 -9.41 20.07 6.29
C GLY A 428 -8.97 20.58 4.92
N ALA A 429 -7.71 20.32 4.52
CA ALA A 429 -7.13 20.78 3.25
C ALA A 429 -6.45 19.64 2.45
N GLY A 430 -6.70 18.37 2.79
CA GLY A 430 -6.14 17.22 2.06
C GLY A 430 -4.60 17.07 2.16
N MET A 431 -3.97 17.67 3.18
CA MET A 431 -2.51 17.72 3.31
C MET A 431 -1.86 16.34 3.54
N GLY A 432 -2.65 15.36 3.97
CA GLY A 432 -2.23 13.98 4.24
C GLY A 432 -1.37 13.35 3.16
N LYS A 433 -1.79 13.38 1.89
CA LYS A 433 -1.03 12.79 0.77
C LYS A 433 0.35 13.45 0.60
N ARG A 434 0.43 14.77 0.80
CA ARG A 434 1.69 15.52 0.67
C ARG A 434 2.63 15.24 1.86
N LEU A 435 2.08 15.08 3.06
CA LEU A 435 2.86 14.60 4.22
C LEU A 435 3.42 13.19 3.99
N GLN A 436 2.63 12.30 3.38
CA GLN A 436 3.11 10.98 2.95
C GLN A 436 4.20 11.02 1.85
N ASN A 437 4.34 12.14 1.16
CA ASN A 437 5.44 12.32 0.23
C ASN A 437 6.72 12.74 0.96
N TRP A 438 6.59 13.64 1.93
CA TRP A 438 7.71 14.07 2.74
C TRP A 438 8.23 12.94 3.62
N ASP A 439 7.34 12.17 4.26
CA ASP A 439 7.71 11.00 5.07
C ASP A 439 8.51 9.98 4.25
N SER A 440 8.04 9.68 3.04
CA SER A 440 8.61 8.63 2.20
C SER A 440 9.92 9.04 1.55
N LYS A 441 10.15 10.34 1.35
CA LYS A 441 11.46 10.88 0.95
C LYS A 441 12.49 10.65 2.04
N VAL A 442 12.15 10.89 3.30
CA VAL A 442 13.07 10.62 4.42
C VAL A 442 13.28 9.12 4.55
N ALA A 443 12.23 8.30 4.46
CA ALA A 443 12.35 6.84 4.53
C ALA A 443 13.23 6.26 3.42
N ASP A 444 13.10 6.75 2.18
CA ASP A 444 13.98 6.38 1.06
C ASP A 444 15.45 6.68 1.38
N ARG A 445 15.74 7.80 2.06
CA ARG A 445 17.11 8.17 2.47
C ARG A 445 17.62 7.36 3.66
N VAL A 446 16.78 7.02 4.63
CA VAL A 446 17.17 6.10 5.72
C VAL A 446 17.59 4.76 5.12
N MET A 447 16.75 4.16 4.27
CA MET A 447 17.05 2.89 3.62
C MET A 447 18.29 2.97 2.72
N GLU A 448 18.44 4.05 1.95
CA GLU A 448 19.64 4.27 1.14
C GLU A 448 20.91 4.32 2.00
N ILE A 449 20.89 5.02 3.14
CA ILE A 449 22.05 5.12 4.04
C ILE A 449 22.37 3.74 4.65
N MET A 450 21.37 3.05 5.20
CA MET A 450 21.55 1.73 5.82
C MET A 450 22.08 0.71 4.80
N MET A 451 21.49 0.67 3.61
CA MET A 451 21.90 -0.24 2.55
C MET A 451 23.29 0.10 1.99
N LEU A 452 23.51 1.34 1.53
CA LEU A 452 24.72 1.68 0.77
C LEU A 452 25.96 1.86 1.66
N LYS A 453 25.81 2.33 2.89
CA LYS A 453 26.96 2.57 3.78
C LYS A 453 27.27 1.39 4.69
N HIS A 454 26.23 0.65 5.12
CA HIS A 454 26.38 -0.37 6.14
C HIS A 454 26.07 -1.78 5.61
N GLY A 455 25.43 -1.92 4.45
CA GLY A 455 24.99 -3.22 3.94
C GLY A 455 23.91 -3.87 4.79
N VAL A 456 23.24 -3.09 5.65
CA VAL A 456 22.26 -3.59 6.64
C VAL A 456 20.85 -3.36 6.08
N PRO A 457 20.01 -4.40 5.98
CA PRO A 457 18.60 -4.24 5.66
C PRO A 457 17.87 -3.61 6.84
N CYS A 458 17.13 -2.51 6.60
CA CYS A 458 16.26 -1.89 7.60
C CYS A 458 14.80 -1.91 7.14
N LEU A 459 13.94 -2.63 7.82
CA LEU A 459 12.57 -2.86 7.38
C LEU A 459 11.70 -1.64 7.71
N PRO A 460 11.21 -0.87 6.71
CA PRO A 460 10.41 0.31 6.99
C PRO A 460 8.97 -0.07 7.36
N VAL A 461 8.38 0.68 8.29
CA VAL A 461 6.96 0.69 8.63
C VAL A 461 6.50 2.15 8.68
N HIS A 462 6.21 2.70 7.50
CA HIS A 462 5.99 4.13 7.31
C HIS A 462 7.18 4.98 7.80
N ASP A 463 7.04 5.60 8.97
CA ASP A 463 7.98 6.50 9.64
C ASP A 463 8.80 5.82 10.76
N SER A 464 8.65 4.51 10.94
CA SER A 464 9.55 3.69 11.75
C SER A 464 10.36 2.70 10.93
N PHE A 465 11.44 2.19 11.53
CA PHE A 465 12.38 1.28 10.88
C PHE A 465 12.82 0.20 11.86
N ILE A 466 12.87 -1.04 11.37
CA ILE A 466 13.27 -2.22 12.13
C ILE A 466 14.63 -2.69 11.65
N VAL A 467 15.57 -2.92 12.57
CA VAL A 467 16.93 -3.41 12.29
C VAL A 467 17.34 -4.44 13.33
N PRO A 468 18.35 -5.29 13.07
CA PRO A 468 18.98 -6.06 14.13
C PRO A 468 19.42 -5.15 15.29
N GLU A 469 19.24 -5.57 16.54
CA GLU A 469 19.49 -4.73 17.73
C GLU A 469 20.90 -4.09 17.74
N GLN A 470 21.91 -4.84 17.28
CA GLN A 470 23.30 -4.35 17.15
C GLN A 470 23.48 -3.15 16.21
N HIS A 471 22.47 -2.83 15.40
CA HIS A 471 22.47 -1.69 14.47
C HIS A 471 21.57 -0.53 14.94
N GLU A 472 21.07 -0.55 16.18
CA GLU A 472 20.22 0.51 16.75
C GLU A 472 20.84 1.91 16.58
N GLU A 473 22.07 2.10 17.04
CA GLU A 473 22.77 3.38 16.96
C GLU A 473 23.04 3.80 15.50
N THR A 474 23.34 2.82 14.64
CA THR A 474 23.54 3.06 13.20
C THR A 474 22.24 3.57 12.55
N LEU A 475 21.11 2.96 12.90
CA LEU A 475 19.80 3.40 12.42
C LEU A 475 19.44 4.78 12.94
N PHE A 476 19.67 5.06 14.23
CA PHE A 476 19.42 6.37 14.83
C PHE A 476 20.18 7.49 14.10
N GLU A 477 21.47 7.29 13.83
CA GLU A 477 22.26 8.26 13.07
C GLU A 477 21.87 8.33 11.59
N ALA A 478 21.45 7.21 10.98
CA ALA A 478 20.92 7.21 9.62
C ALA A 478 19.61 8.01 9.52
N MET A 479 18.71 7.89 10.49
CA MET A 479 17.46 8.66 10.59
C MET A 479 17.74 10.16 10.69
N LYS A 480 18.64 10.59 11.59
CA LYS A 480 19.05 12.00 11.70
C LYS A 480 19.69 12.53 10.41
N ALA A 481 20.58 11.76 9.81
CA ALA A 481 21.25 12.14 8.57
C ALA A 481 20.26 12.23 7.39
N ALA A 482 19.27 11.34 7.32
CA ALA A 482 18.23 11.35 6.30
C ALA A 482 17.36 12.62 6.39
N VAL A 483 16.92 12.98 7.61
CA VAL A 483 16.13 14.20 7.85
C VAL A 483 16.91 15.44 7.38
N LYS A 484 18.19 15.57 7.78
CA LYS A 484 19.05 16.67 7.33
C LYS A 484 19.24 16.69 5.80
N ARG A 485 19.44 15.53 5.17
CA ARG A 485 19.58 15.41 3.70
C ARG A 485 18.31 15.81 2.94
N CYS A 486 17.16 15.66 3.57
CA CYS A 486 15.88 16.12 3.03
C CYS A 486 15.63 17.62 3.27
N GLY A 487 16.60 18.35 3.84
CA GLY A 487 16.54 19.81 3.99
C GLY A 487 15.82 20.29 5.24
N TRP A 488 15.49 19.40 6.18
CA TRP A 488 14.87 19.78 7.45
C TRP A 488 15.92 20.33 8.42
N SER A 489 15.59 21.43 9.07
CA SER A 489 16.47 22.17 9.99
C SER A 489 16.74 21.43 11.29
N GLU A 490 15.78 20.66 11.79
CA GLU A 490 15.90 19.85 13.00
C GLU A 490 15.40 18.41 12.75
N CYS A 491 15.85 17.49 13.61
CA CYS A 491 15.39 16.10 13.58
C CYS A 491 14.23 15.92 14.56
N PRO A 492 13.05 15.47 14.12
CA PRO A 492 11.99 15.02 15.02
C PRO A 492 12.53 13.99 16.02
N LYS A 493 11.93 13.96 17.21
CA LYS A 493 12.30 13.01 18.26
C LYS A 493 12.23 11.58 17.70
N ILE A 494 13.22 10.77 18.04
CA ILE A 494 13.27 9.35 17.68
C ILE A 494 13.14 8.56 18.98
N ASP A 495 12.11 7.71 19.05
CA ASP A 495 11.85 6.84 20.18
C ASP A 495 12.12 5.38 19.79
N ARG A 496 12.63 4.60 20.76
CA ARG A 496 12.69 3.14 20.67
C ARG A 496 11.31 2.59 21.04
N LYS A 497 10.77 1.71 20.21
CA LYS A 497 9.49 1.03 20.45
C LYS A 497 9.67 -0.32 21.13
#